data_AF-A0A6C0F9V1-F1
#
_entry.id   AF-A0A6C0F9V1-F1
#
_cell.length_a   1.000
_cell.length_b   1.000
_cell.length_c   1.000
_cell.angle_alpha   90.00
_cell.angle_beta   90.00
_cell.angle_gamma   90.00
#
_symmetry.space_group_name_H-M   'P 1'
#
loop_
_entity.id
_entity.type
_entity.pdbx_description
1 polymer ?
#
loop_
_entity_poly.entity_id
_entity_poly.type
_entity_poly.pdbx_seq_one_letter_code
_entity_poly.pdbx_strand_id
1 'polypeptide(L)'
;MKCCICGAVRNVEKYLDKIFRNMEKIGSLFTEYTIILCYDQSRDNTLGKIKDYQNKNPRLNLIINPELISKYRTHRLAFARNKCLDMIRTNYSDYEMFIMMDCDEVCSGHLNLNILRKNLYKNNWDALSFNKVHYYDIWALSIKPFIFSYLHFQPDAYTKMLNYINTILRFTPKNKLITCASAFNGFSIYRTTKFLNCEYDGTIRLDLIPKYCLKKNIAICRSKIVYKPSVINRVFPKFEDCEHRSFHMQAINKNKSRIRISPEILFL
;
A
#
# COMPACT_ATOMS: atom_id res chain seq x y z
N MET A 1 -2.43 20.58 8.24
CA MET A 1 -2.34 19.39 7.37
C MET A 1 -3.66 18.68 7.46
N LYS A 2 -4.36 18.58 6.34
CA LYS A 2 -5.57 17.79 6.13
C LYS A 2 -5.21 16.42 5.53
N CYS A 3 -6.00 15.40 5.82
CA CYS A 3 -5.71 14.04 5.35
C CYS A 3 -6.95 13.21 5.01
N CYS A 4 -6.91 12.48 3.89
CA CYS A 4 -7.85 11.39 3.62
C CYS A 4 -7.27 10.07 4.15
N ILE A 5 -8.06 9.27 4.86
CA ILE A 5 -7.65 7.93 5.32
C ILE A 5 -8.49 6.91 4.56
N CYS A 6 -7.84 6.12 3.71
CA CYS A 6 -8.50 5.26 2.74
C CYS A 6 -8.25 3.77 3.02
N GLY A 7 -9.22 2.93 2.64
CA GLY A 7 -9.07 1.47 2.71
C GLY A 7 -10.06 0.73 1.81
N ALA A 8 -9.61 -0.40 1.26
CA ALA A 8 -10.46 -1.36 0.57
C ALA A 8 -10.92 -2.42 1.60
N VAL A 9 -12.21 -2.75 1.60
CA VAL A 9 -12.80 -3.62 2.64
C VAL A 9 -13.62 -4.76 2.03
N ARG A 10 -13.28 -5.98 2.44
CA ARG A 10 -14.01 -7.21 2.07
C ARG A 10 -13.71 -8.33 3.06
N ASN A 11 -14.74 -8.89 3.69
CA ASN A 11 -14.60 -9.97 4.68
C ASN A 11 -13.64 -9.62 5.84
N VAL A 12 -13.82 -8.44 6.42
CA VAL A 12 -12.94 -7.89 7.47
C VAL A 12 -13.68 -7.57 8.77
N GLU A 13 -14.91 -8.06 8.95
CA GLU A 13 -15.79 -7.72 10.08
C GLU A 13 -15.08 -7.79 11.44
N LYS A 14 -14.29 -8.84 11.65
CA LYS A 14 -13.59 -9.12 12.92
C LYS A 14 -12.50 -8.10 13.27
N TYR A 15 -12.06 -7.28 12.32
CA TYR A 15 -10.98 -6.29 12.52
C TYR A 15 -11.49 -4.86 12.63
N LEU A 16 -12.68 -4.58 12.10
CA LEU A 16 -13.18 -3.21 11.87
C LEU A 16 -13.17 -2.33 13.13
N ASP A 17 -13.55 -2.85 14.29
CA ASP A 17 -13.58 -2.05 15.52
C ASP A 17 -12.19 -1.54 15.93
N LYS A 18 -11.14 -2.34 15.69
CA LYS A 18 -9.76 -1.92 15.91
C LYS A 18 -9.28 -0.96 14.82
N ILE A 19 -9.67 -1.22 13.57
CA ILE A 19 -9.34 -0.36 12.42
C ILE A 19 -9.93 1.03 12.60
N PHE A 20 -11.21 1.17 12.95
CA PHE A 20 -11.87 2.44 13.18
C PHE A 20 -11.19 3.24 14.30
N ARG A 21 -10.89 2.59 15.44
CA ARG A 21 -10.12 3.23 16.52
C ARG A 21 -8.75 3.71 16.05
N ASN A 22 -8.05 2.92 15.23
CA ASN A 22 -6.74 3.32 14.70
C ASN A 22 -6.87 4.47 13.69
N MET A 23 -7.88 4.47 12.82
CA MET A 23 -8.15 5.57 11.88
C MET A 23 -8.46 6.88 12.62
N GLU A 24 -9.22 6.85 13.71
CA GLU A 24 -9.48 8.05 14.54
C GLU A 24 -8.21 8.55 15.24
N LYS A 25 -7.40 7.66 15.80
CA LYS A 25 -6.09 8.02 16.39
C LYS A 25 -5.15 8.64 15.36
N ILE A 26 -5.14 8.13 14.14
CA ILE A 26 -4.36 8.70 13.04
C ILE A 26 -4.92 10.07 12.66
N GLY A 27 -6.25 10.16 12.49
CA GLY A 27 -6.97 11.37 12.12
C GLY A 27 -6.72 12.53 13.07
N SER A 28 -6.58 12.26 14.38
CA SER A 28 -6.30 13.28 15.39
C SER A 28 -4.93 13.96 15.26
N LEU A 29 -4.04 13.47 14.39
CA LEU A 29 -2.79 14.16 14.03
C LEU A 29 -2.98 15.26 12.99
N PHE A 30 -4.16 15.35 12.39
CA PHE A 30 -4.48 16.27 11.30
C PHE A 30 -5.49 17.32 11.78
N THR A 31 -5.40 18.51 11.20
CA THR A 31 -6.35 19.60 11.49
C THR A 31 -7.74 19.26 10.96
N GLU A 32 -7.80 18.49 9.88
CA GLU A 32 -9.02 18.01 9.25
C GLU A 32 -8.74 16.62 8.64
N TYR A 33 -9.69 15.70 8.75
CA TYR A 33 -9.56 14.41 8.08
C TYR A 33 -10.91 13.83 7.68
N THR A 34 -10.88 12.98 6.66
CA THR A 34 -12.02 12.15 6.26
C THR A 34 -11.57 10.68 6.15
N ILE A 35 -12.51 9.76 6.34
CA ILE A 35 -12.30 8.34 6.11
C ILE A 35 -13.04 7.97 4.82
N ILE A 36 -12.38 7.26 3.91
CA ILE A 36 -12.97 6.81 2.63
C ILE A 36 -12.79 5.30 2.53
N LEU A 37 -13.88 4.53 2.64
CA LEU A 37 -13.84 3.08 2.49
C LEU A 37 -14.50 2.67 1.19
N CYS A 38 -13.83 1.81 0.41
CA CYS A 38 -14.43 1.14 -0.73
C CYS A 38 -14.75 -0.31 -0.37
N TYR A 39 -16.04 -0.61 -0.26
CA TYR A 39 -16.57 -1.92 0.07
C TYR A 39 -16.78 -2.79 -1.17
N ASP A 40 -16.34 -4.04 -1.08
CA ASP A 40 -16.62 -5.11 -2.05
C ASP A 40 -17.43 -6.24 -1.38
N GLN A 41 -18.12 -7.04 -2.19
CA GLN A 41 -19.07 -8.04 -1.71
C GLN A 41 -18.45 -8.99 -0.67
N SER A 42 -18.99 -8.94 0.55
CA SER A 42 -18.56 -9.72 1.70
C SER A 42 -19.56 -10.81 2.06
N ARG A 43 -19.08 -11.88 2.69
CA ARG A 43 -19.86 -13.00 3.22
C ARG A 43 -20.09 -12.89 4.73
N ASP A 44 -19.45 -11.93 5.37
CA ASP A 44 -19.60 -11.60 6.79
C ASP A 44 -20.34 -10.25 6.94
N ASN A 45 -20.53 -9.78 8.18
CA ASN A 45 -21.25 -8.53 8.45
C ASN A 45 -20.36 -7.27 8.29
N THR A 46 -19.37 -7.30 7.38
CA THR A 46 -18.50 -6.14 7.09
C THR A 46 -19.33 -4.89 6.73
N LEU A 47 -20.33 -5.03 5.86
CA LEU A 47 -21.14 -3.88 5.41
C LEU A 47 -21.98 -3.28 6.55
N GLY A 48 -22.62 -4.13 7.36
CA GLY A 48 -23.42 -3.70 8.49
C GLY A 48 -22.58 -2.91 9.49
N LYS A 49 -21.42 -3.46 9.89
CA LYS A 49 -20.50 -2.76 10.80
C LYS A 49 -20.03 -1.40 10.27
N ILE A 50 -19.76 -1.26 8.97
CA ILE A 50 -19.36 0.02 8.39
C ILE A 50 -20.52 1.02 8.43
N LYS A 51 -21.75 0.60 8.10
CA LYS A 51 -22.93 1.47 8.17
C LYS A 51 -23.21 1.93 9.62
N ASP A 52 -23.10 1.02 10.58
CA ASP A 52 -23.24 1.35 12.00
C ASP A 52 -22.21 2.38 12.45
N TYR A 53 -20.96 2.25 11.97
CA TYR A 53 -19.90 3.22 12.26
C TYR A 53 -20.13 4.54 11.53
N GLN A 54 -20.63 4.53 10.29
CA GLN A 54 -20.95 5.74 9.53
C GLN A 54 -21.99 6.60 10.25
N ASN A 55 -23.01 5.98 10.86
CA ASN A 55 -24.01 6.69 11.67
C ASN A 55 -23.41 7.38 12.89
N LYS A 56 -22.29 6.85 13.43
CA LYS A 56 -21.60 7.39 14.62
C LYS A 56 -20.51 8.40 14.25
N ASN A 57 -19.94 8.29 13.06
CA ASN A 57 -18.84 9.13 12.59
C ASN A 57 -19.14 9.70 11.19
N PRO A 58 -19.64 10.95 11.10
CA PRO A 58 -20.01 11.56 9.83
C PRO A 58 -18.82 11.83 8.89
N ARG A 59 -17.58 11.66 9.36
CA ARG A 59 -16.38 11.78 8.53
C ARG A 59 -16.18 10.59 7.59
N LEU A 60 -16.94 9.50 7.77
CA LEU A 60 -16.85 8.31 6.92
C LEU A 60 -17.67 8.44 5.65
N ASN A 61 -16.98 8.35 4.52
CA ASN A 61 -17.53 8.19 3.19
C ASN A 61 -17.40 6.73 2.75
N LEU A 62 -18.54 6.10 2.48
CA LEU A 62 -18.60 4.71 2.00
C LEU A 62 -18.89 4.68 0.50
N ILE A 63 -18.02 4.01 -0.25
CA ILE A 63 -18.22 3.67 -1.65
C ILE A 63 -18.58 2.19 -1.72
N ILE A 64 -19.73 1.86 -2.31
CA ILE A 64 -20.18 0.47 -2.48
C ILE A 64 -19.88 0.06 -3.91
N ASN A 65 -19.06 -0.98 -4.08
CA ASN A 65 -18.87 -1.61 -5.38
C ASN A 65 -20.06 -2.55 -5.69
N PRO A 66 -20.86 -2.29 -6.74
CA PRO A 66 -22.04 -3.10 -7.02
C PRO A 66 -21.72 -4.45 -7.67
N GLU A 67 -20.56 -4.59 -8.33
CA GLU A 67 -20.28 -5.72 -9.23
C GLU A 67 -18.87 -6.30 -9.09
N LEU A 68 -18.73 -7.58 -9.42
CA LEU A 68 -17.42 -8.23 -9.49
C LEU A 68 -16.65 -7.75 -10.73
N ILE A 69 -15.73 -6.81 -10.54
CA ILE A 69 -14.97 -6.18 -11.63
C ILE A 69 -13.97 -7.12 -12.32
N SER A 70 -13.42 -8.10 -11.59
CA SER A 70 -12.41 -9.02 -12.13
C SER A 70 -12.29 -10.28 -11.29
N LYS A 71 -11.92 -11.40 -11.92
CA LYS A 71 -11.54 -12.64 -11.21
C LYS A 71 -10.20 -12.52 -10.48
N TYR A 72 -9.35 -11.59 -10.90
CA TYR A 72 -8.02 -11.34 -10.34
C TYR A 72 -8.11 -10.45 -9.09
N ARG A 73 -7.45 -10.88 -8.00
CA ARG A 73 -7.52 -10.20 -6.69
C ARG A 73 -6.94 -8.80 -6.75
N THR A 74 -5.77 -8.65 -7.35
CA THR A 74 -5.04 -7.37 -7.43
C THR A 74 -5.78 -6.36 -8.29
N HIS A 75 -6.51 -6.80 -9.32
CA HIS A 75 -7.34 -5.94 -10.15
C HIS A 75 -8.53 -5.39 -9.36
N ARG A 76 -9.18 -6.21 -8.53
CA ARG A 76 -10.25 -5.76 -7.63
C ARG A 76 -9.72 -4.77 -6.58
N LEU A 77 -8.55 -5.05 -6.01
CA LEU A 77 -7.90 -4.15 -5.07
C LEU A 77 -7.52 -2.81 -5.72
N ALA A 78 -6.98 -2.84 -6.94
CA ALA A 78 -6.66 -1.65 -7.72
C ALA A 78 -7.92 -0.81 -7.98
N PHE A 79 -9.01 -1.45 -8.41
CA PHE A 79 -10.31 -0.79 -8.59
C PHE A 79 -10.77 -0.09 -7.31
N ALA A 80 -10.82 -0.80 -6.19
CA ALA A 80 -11.28 -0.25 -4.92
C ALA A 80 -10.44 0.96 -4.46
N ARG A 81 -9.11 0.86 -4.57
CA ARG A 81 -8.21 1.96 -4.20
C ARG A 81 -8.29 3.14 -5.18
N ASN A 82 -8.51 2.88 -6.47
CA ASN A 82 -8.76 3.95 -7.44
C ASN A 82 -10.09 4.67 -7.16
N LYS A 83 -11.13 3.97 -6.69
CA LYS A 83 -12.36 4.63 -6.23
C LYS A 83 -12.13 5.56 -5.04
N CYS A 84 -11.25 5.18 -4.11
CA CYS A 84 -10.80 6.11 -3.08
C CYS A 84 -10.06 7.32 -3.68
N LEU A 85 -9.15 7.11 -4.65
CA LEU A 85 -8.45 8.22 -5.31
C LEU A 85 -9.40 9.14 -6.09
N ASP A 86 -10.41 8.61 -6.78
CA ASP A 86 -11.43 9.39 -7.48
C ASP A 86 -12.18 10.30 -6.51
N MET A 87 -12.56 9.78 -5.35
CA MET A 87 -13.18 10.58 -4.28
C MET A 87 -12.25 11.72 -3.81
N ILE A 88 -10.94 11.45 -3.66
CA ILE A 88 -9.96 12.49 -3.31
C ILE A 88 -9.84 13.53 -4.42
N ARG A 89 -9.71 13.11 -5.68
CA ARG A 89 -9.59 14.03 -6.84
C ARG A 89 -10.77 14.99 -6.91
N THR A 90 -11.98 14.49 -6.67
CA THR A 90 -13.21 15.26 -6.82
C THR A 90 -13.50 16.15 -5.62
N ASN A 91 -13.33 15.64 -4.40
CA ASN A 91 -13.85 16.31 -3.19
C ASN A 91 -12.78 16.77 -2.21
N TYR A 92 -11.55 16.27 -2.31
CA TYR A 92 -10.49 16.48 -1.33
C TYR A 92 -9.13 16.74 -1.99
N SER A 93 -9.13 17.37 -3.17
CA SER A 93 -7.90 17.62 -3.93
C SER A 93 -7.01 18.68 -3.27
N ASP A 94 -7.56 19.49 -2.38
CA ASP A 94 -6.86 20.46 -1.53
C ASP A 94 -6.18 19.79 -0.31
N TYR A 95 -6.49 18.54 0.02
CA TYR A 95 -5.90 17.87 1.18
C TYR A 95 -4.44 17.53 0.90
N GLU A 96 -3.53 17.90 1.81
CA GLU A 96 -2.09 17.77 1.58
C GLU A 96 -1.60 16.31 1.56
N MET A 97 -2.32 15.42 2.24
CA MET A 97 -1.98 14.00 2.32
C MET A 97 -3.19 13.09 2.12
N PHE A 98 -2.89 11.85 1.73
CA PHE A 98 -3.77 10.73 1.98
C PHE A 98 -2.99 9.52 2.49
N ILE A 99 -3.71 8.62 3.15
CA ILE A 99 -3.20 7.36 3.67
C ILE A 99 -3.97 6.24 3.01
N MET A 100 -3.25 5.22 2.56
CA MET A 100 -3.84 3.94 2.20
C MET A 100 -3.47 2.92 3.28
N MET A 101 -4.48 2.26 3.85
CA MET A 101 -4.34 1.33 4.96
C MET A 101 -5.12 0.05 4.69
N ASP A 102 -4.50 -1.10 4.93
CA ASP A 102 -5.21 -2.39 4.92
C ASP A 102 -6.12 -2.47 6.16
N CYS A 103 -7.38 -2.82 5.94
CA CYS A 103 -8.42 -2.84 6.97
C CYS A 103 -8.58 -4.22 7.64
N ASP A 104 -7.50 -4.98 7.75
CA ASP A 104 -7.48 -6.35 8.26
C ASP A 104 -6.54 -6.51 9.46
N GLU A 105 -6.07 -7.74 9.75
CA GLU A 105 -5.17 -8.00 10.87
C GLU A 105 -3.93 -7.10 10.84
N VAL A 106 -3.45 -6.74 9.64
CA VAL A 106 -2.17 -6.09 9.41
C VAL A 106 -2.13 -4.72 10.10
N CYS A 107 -3.24 -3.99 10.15
CA CYS A 107 -3.30 -2.66 10.77
C CYS A 107 -4.27 -2.60 11.96
N SER A 108 -4.74 -3.76 12.45
CA SER A 108 -5.61 -3.87 13.63
C SER A 108 -4.82 -3.89 14.96
N GLY A 109 -3.50 -4.02 14.91
CA GLY A 109 -2.61 -4.05 16.07
C GLY A 109 -2.49 -2.72 16.82
N HIS A 110 -1.60 -2.67 17.81
CA HIS A 110 -1.36 -1.46 18.59
C HIS A 110 -0.57 -0.42 17.77
N LEU A 111 -1.23 0.69 17.44
CA LEU A 111 -0.63 1.81 16.71
C LEU A 111 0.30 2.64 17.62
N ASN A 112 1.56 2.80 17.22
CA ASN A 112 2.48 3.74 17.83
C ASN A 112 2.37 5.13 17.16
N LEU A 113 1.51 5.97 17.74
CA LEU A 113 1.20 7.28 17.17
C LEU A 113 2.40 8.24 17.12
N ASN A 114 3.37 8.10 18.04
CA ASN A 114 4.57 8.94 18.07
C ASN A 114 5.48 8.69 16.86
N ILE A 115 5.55 7.44 16.39
CA ILE A 115 6.30 7.09 15.17
C ILE A 115 5.67 7.74 13.94
N LEU A 116 4.34 7.75 13.86
CA LEU A 116 3.63 8.42 12.78
C LEU A 116 3.87 9.93 12.83
N ARG A 117 3.57 10.55 13.98
CA ARG A 117 3.68 12.01 14.20
C ARG A 117 5.04 12.55 13.77
N LYS A 118 6.14 11.96 14.23
CA LYS A 118 7.48 12.47 13.89
C LYS A 118 7.83 12.36 12.42
N ASN A 119 7.25 11.40 11.69
CA ASN A 119 7.54 11.22 10.26
C ASN A 119 6.69 12.14 9.37
N LEU A 120 5.50 12.56 9.82
CA LEU A 120 4.65 13.53 9.11
C LEU A 120 5.38 14.87 8.86
N TYR A 121 6.22 15.31 9.80
CA TYR A 121 7.00 16.56 9.70
C TYR A 121 8.27 16.46 8.84
N LYS A 122 8.61 15.28 8.30
CA LYS A 122 9.76 15.14 7.41
C LYS A 122 9.40 15.49 5.96
N ASN A 123 10.29 16.22 5.29
CA ASN A 123 10.12 16.65 3.89
C ASN A 123 10.93 15.83 2.88
N ASN A 124 11.57 14.74 3.31
CA ASN A 124 12.48 13.92 2.49
C ASN A 124 11.83 12.66 1.89
N TRP A 125 10.49 12.61 1.87
CA TRP A 125 9.68 11.53 1.29
C TRP A 125 8.41 12.11 0.66
N ASP A 126 7.89 11.41 -0.35
CA ASP A 126 6.61 11.71 -1.01
C ASP A 126 5.61 10.56 -0.83
N ALA A 127 6.11 9.33 -0.65
CA ALA A 127 5.36 8.23 -0.05
C ALA A 127 6.20 7.55 1.04
N LEU A 128 5.55 7.18 2.14
CA LEU A 128 6.21 6.58 3.30
C LEU A 128 5.43 5.39 3.82
N SER A 129 6.07 4.22 3.79
CA SER A 129 5.62 3.00 4.48
C SER A 129 6.47 2.71 5.72
N PHE A 130 6.06 1.70 6.50
CA PHE A 130 6.70 1.37 7.78
C PHE A 130 7.06 -0.10 7.86
N ASN A 131 8.07 -0.38 8.68
CA ASN A 131 8.47 -1.76 8.97
C ASN A 131 7.43 -2.47 9.85
N LYS A 132 7.59 -3.80 9.97
CA LYS A 132 6.86 -4.69 10.87
C LYS A 132 7.83 -5.64 11.55
N VAL A 133 7.37 -6.30 12.63
CA VAL A 133 8.14 -7.36 13.30
C VAL A 133 8.56 -8.44 12.29
N HIS A 134 7.63 -8.79 11.39
CA HIS A 134 7.90 -9.59 10.21
C HIS A 134 7.51 -8.79 8.97
N TYR A 135 8.47 -8.54 8.08
CA TYR A 135 8.21 -7.85 6.82
C TYR A 135 7.38 -8.75 5.90
N TYR A 136 6.05 -8.57 5.89
CA TYR A 136 5.15 -9.51 5.23
C TYR A 136 4.94 -9.21 3.75
N ASP A 137 4.93 -7.92 3.36
CA ASP A 137 4.54 -7.50 2.02
C ASP A 137 5.74 -7.36 1.09
N ILE A 138 6.45 -8.48 0.88
CA ILE A 138 7.54 -8.57 -0.08
C ILE A 138 7.02 -8.39 -1.52
N TRP A 139 5.74 -8.66 -1.76
CA TRP A 139 5.15 -8.52 -3.08
C TRP A 139 5.01 -7.06 -3.52
N ALA A 140 4.62 -6.14 -2.62
CA ALA A 140 4.60 -4.71 -2.94
C ALA A 140 5.99 -4.06 -2.99
N LEU A 141 7.02 -4.71 -2.43
CA LEU A 141 8.36 -4.15 -2.35
C LEU A 141 9.03 -4.09 -3.73
N SER A 142 9.75 -3.01 -3.99
CA SER A 142 10.67 -2.87 -5.12
C SER A 142 11.84 -2.02 -4.65
N ILE A 143 13.01 -2.62 -4.51
CA ILE A 143 14.20 -1.98 -3.93
C ILE A 143 15.43 -2.44 -4.68
N LYS A 144 16.30 -1.53 -5.11
CA LYS A 144 17.50 -1.92 -5.88
C LYS A 144 18.37 -2.89 -5.07
N PRO A 145 18.86 -4.00 -5.65
CA PRO A 145 18.72 -4.41 -7.06
C PRO A 145 17.44 -5.20 -7.43
N PHE A 146 16.61 -5.57 -6.47
CA PHE A 146 15.32 -6.28 -6.61
C PHE A 146 14.15 -5.32 -6.95
N ILE A 147 14.10 -4.84 -8.20
CA ILE A 147 13.11 -3.85 -8.65
C ILE A 147 11.77 -4.47 -9.11
N PHE A 148 11.77 -5.73 -9.52
CA PHE A 148 10.61 -6.43 -10.06
C PHE A 148 10.15 -7.54 -9.11
N SER A 149 8.85 -7.86 -9.16
CA SER A 149 8.21 -8.76 -8.21
C SER A 149 8.89 -10.12 -8.17
N TYR A 150 9.10 -10.63 -6.94
CA TYR A 150 9.76 -11.91 -6.71
C TYR A 150 9.01 -13.10 -7.35
N LEU A 151 7.71 -12.95 -7.63
CA LEU A 151 6.91 -14.00 -8.25
C LEU A 151 7.41 -14.38 -9.65
N HIS A 152 8.10 -13.46 -10.33
CA HIS A 152 8.59 -13.62 -11.70
C HIS A 152 10.05 -14.05 -11.79
N PHE A 153 10.64 -14.51 -10.70
CA PHE A 153 12.00 -15.04 -10.68
C PHE A 153 12.06 -16.38 -9.94
N GLN A 154 13.06 -17.18 -10.29
CA GLN A 154 13.28 -18.51 -9.72
C GLN A 154 14.76 -18.95 -9.83
N PRO A 155 15.29 -19.74 -8.88
CA PRO A 155 14.67 -20.11 -7.60
C PRO A 155 14.82 -19.01 -6.54
N ASP A 156 14.01 -19.10 -5.48
CA ASP A 156 14.20 -18.40 -4.19
C ASP A 156 14.27 -16.87 -4.20
N ALA A 157 13.66 -16.22 -5.19
CA ALA A 157 13.64 -14.76 -5.27
C ALA A 157 12.98 -14.12 -4.02
N TYR A 158 11.96 -14.77 -3.46
CA TYR A 158 11.33 -14.34 -2.20
C TYR A 158 12.35 -14.26 -1.06
N THR A 159 13.04 -15.37 -0.78
CA THR A 159 14.00 -15.47 0.32
C THR A 159 15.16 -14.49 0.16
N LYS A 160 15.70 -14.36 -1.07
CA LYS A 160 16.76 -13.38 -1.37
C LYS A 160 16.31 -11.95 -1.05
N MET A 161 15.12 -11.59 -1.48
CA MET A 161 14.58 -10.24 -1.30
C MET A 161 14.19 -9.95 0.16
N LEU A 162 13.60 -10.92 0.85
CA LEU A 162 13.27 -10.86 2.27
C LEU A 162 14.53 -10.68 3.13
N ASN A 163 15.56 -11.49 2.91
CA ASN A 163 16.84 -11.38 3.62
C ASN A 163 17.51 -10.02 3.35
N TYR A 164 17.44 -9.54 2.11
CA TYR A 164 17.98 -8.24 1.73
C TYR A 164 17.31 -7.09 2.47
N ILE A 165 15.96 -7.03 2.47
CA ILE A 165 15.25 -5.94 3.16
C ILE A 165 15.41 -6.04 4.68
N ASN A 166 15.37 -7.24 5.26
CA ASN A 166 15.59 -7.43 6.70
C ASN A 166 16.98 -6.97 7.13
N THR A 167 18.00 -7.22 6.31
CA THR A 167 19.37 -6.73 6.55
C THR A 167 19.40 -5.21 6.54
N ILE A 168 18.83 -4.57 5.51
CA ILE A 168 18.78 -3.11 5.41
C ILE A 168 18.05 -2.51 6.62
N LEU A 169 16.90 -3.08 7.00
CA LEU A 169 16.10 -2.60 8.13
C LEU A 169 16.85 -2.70 9.45
N ARG A 170 17.54 -3.84 9.69
CA ARG A 170 18.34 -4.07 10.90
C ARG A 170 19.46 -3.02 11.06
N PHE A 171 20.10 -2.64 9.97
CA PHE A 171 21.25 -1.74 10.00
C PHE A 171 20.92 -0.27 9.74
N THR A 172 19.66 0.06 9.38
CA THR A 172 19.25 1.46 9.17
C THR A 172 18.89 2.11 10.51
N PRO A 173 19.52 3.24 10.89
CA PRO A 173 19.13 3.97 12.09
C PRO A 173 17.67 4.42 12.07
N LYS A 174 16.99 4.38 13.22
CA LYS A 174 15.55 4.70 13.34
C LYS A 174 15.15 6.10 12.82
N ASN A 175 16.08 7.05 12.80
CA ASN A 175 15.83 8.40 12.29
C ASN A 175 16.02 8.54 10.77
N LYS A 176 16.65 7.56 10.12
CA LYS A 176 16.87 7.53 8.66
C LYS A 176 15.75 6.78 7.96
N LEU A 177 15.60 7.06 6.66
CA LEU A 177 14.62 6.43 5.80
C LEU A 177 15.33 5.65 4.69
N ILE A 178 14.77 4.50 4.34
CA ILE A 178 15.30 3.62 3.30
C ILE A 178 14.70 4.04 1.96
N THR A 179 15.54 4.21 0.94
CA THR A 179 15.08 4.48 -0.43
C THR A 179 14.63 3.19 -1.10
N CYS A 180 13.43 3.20 -1.65
CA CYS A 180 12.91 2.14 -2.50
C CYS A 180 12.18 2.75 -3.70
N ALA A 181 11.71 1.89 -4.60
CA ALA A 181 10.85 2.27 -5.72
C ALA A 181 9.38 1.91 -5.48
N SER A 182 9.11 0.99 -4.56
CA SER A 182 7.76 0.68 -4.06
C SER A 182 7.87 -0.02 -2.72
N ALA A 183 6.97 0.29 -1.79
CA ALA A 183 6.74 -0.46 -0.56
C ALA A 183 5.38 -0.06 0.01
N PHE A 184 4.61 -1.01 0.54
CA PHE A 184 3.32 -0.72 1.15
C PHE A 184 3.24 -1.29 2.58
N ASN A 185 3.41 -2.61 2.73
CA ASN A 185 3.50 -3.26 4.05
C ASN A 185 2.29 -2.91 4.95
N GLY A 186 1.13 -2.78 4.32
CA GLY A 186 -0.18 -2.58 4.94
C GLY A 186 -0.56 -1.14 5.18
N PHE A 187 0.40 -0.22 5.19
CA PHE A 187 0.16 1.17 5.53
C PHE A 187 1.14 2.08 4.81
N SER A 188 0.63 3.08 4.11
CA SER A 188 1.48 4.13 3.53
C SER A 188 0.79 5.48 3.52
N ILE A 189 1.60 6.51 3.75
CA ILE A 189 1.23 7.93 3.68
C ILE A 189 1.74 8.50 2.38
N TYR A 190 0.97 9.35 1.73
CA TYR A 190 1.26 9.90 0.42
C TYR A 190 1.04 11.41 0.43
N ARG A 191 1.92 12.15 -0.26
CA ARG A 191 1.69 13.56 -0.60
C ARG A 191 0.71 13.63 -1.76
N THR A 192 -0.48 14.18 -1.54
CA THR A 192 -1.59 14.13 -2.52
C THR A 192 -1.15 14.65 -3.90
N THR A 193 -0.48 15.80 -3.95
CA THR A 193 0.01 16.43 -5.19
C THR A 193 0.97 15.57 -6.01
N LYS A 194 1.58 14.55 -5.40
CA LYS A 194 2.53 13.63 -6.07
C LYS A 194 1.89 12.37 -6.63
N PHE A 195 0.60 12.15 -6.39
CA PHE A 195 -0.06 10.88 -6.68
C PHE A 195 -1.45 11.01 -7.34
N LEU A 196 -2.10 12.18 -7.36
CA LEU A 196 -3.43 12.32 -7.98
C LEU A 196 -3.46 11.97 -9.48
N ASN A 197 -2.37 12.15 -10.21
CA ASN A 197 -2.24 11.75 -11.63
C ASN A 197 -1.72 10.31 -11.83
N CYS A 198 -1.72 9.50 -10.78
CA CYS A 198 -1.29 8.09 -10.80
C CYS A 198 -2.47 7.18 -10.46
N GLU A 199 -2.38 5.91 -10.86
CA GLU A 199 -3.44 4.92 -10.62
C GLU A 199 -2.86 3.60 -10.11
N TYR A 200 -3.61 2.94 -9.24
CA TYR A 200 -3.35 1.56 -8.88
C TYR A 200 -3.67 0.66 -10.08
N ASP A 201 -2.82 -0.32 -10.34
CA ASP A 201 -2.97 -1.22 -11.48
C ASP A 201 -2.35 -2.57 -11.13
N GLY A 202 -3.20 -3.60 -11.01
CA GLY A 202 -2.79 -4.96 -10.65
C GLY A 202 -2.27 -5.78 -11.83
N THR A 203 -2.07 -5.18 -13.00
CA THR A 203 -1.44 -5.85 -14.15
C THR A 203 0.09 -5.78 -14.08
N ILE A 204 0.76 -6.57 -14.92
CA ILE A 204 2.22 -6.58 -14.98
C ILE A 204 2.71 -5.38 -15.81
N ARG A 205 3.40 -4.44 -15.16
CA ARG A 205 3.82 -3.15 -15.75
C ARG A 205 5.34 -3.02 -15.91
N LEU A 206 5.91 -3.84 -16.80
CA LEU A 206 7.35 -3.79 -17.12
C LEU A 206 7.75 -2.49 -17.83
N ASP A 207 6.82 -1.85 -18.53
CA ASP A 207 6.99 -0.56 -19.20
C ASP A 207 7.36 0.57 -18.24
N LEU A 208 6.98 0.48 -16.97
CA LEU A 208 7.30 1.46 -15.94
C LEU A 208 8.71 1.32 -15.36
N ILE A 209 9.42 0.24 -15.68
CA ILE A 209 10.71 -0.10 -15.05
C ILE A 209 11.85 0.15 -16.04
N PRO A 210 12.87 0.95 -15.68
CA PRO A 210 14.04 1.14 -16.53
C PRO A 210 14.72 -0.19 -16.87
N LYS A 211 15.00 -0.42 -18.16
CA LYS A 211 15.61 -1.66 -18.68
C LYS A 211 16.90 -2.05 -17.94
N TYR A 212 17.72 -1.08 -17.55
CA TYR A 212 18.96 -1.34 -16.81
C TYR A 212 18.71 -1.91 -15.40
N CYS A 213 17.62 -1.51 -14.72
CA CYS A 213 17.24 -2.07 -13.43
C CYS A 213 16.78 -3.52 -13.57
N LEU A 214 15.99 -3.84 -14.61
CA LEU A 214 15.57 -5.21 -14.90
C LEU A 214 16.76 -6.13 -15.18
N LYS A 215 17.74 -5.67 -15.97
CA LYS A 215 18.99 -6.44 -16.23
C LYS A 215 19.72 -6.77 -14.92
N LYS A 216 19.84 -5.80 -14.00
CA LYS A 216 20.45 -6.03 -12.67
C LYS A 216 19.64 -7.02 -11.84
N ASN A 217 18.32 -6.93 -11.88
CA ASN A 217 17.44 -7.87 -11.17
C ASN A 217 17.58 -9.30 -11.71
N ILE A 218 17.63 -9.48 -13.03
CA ILE A 218 17.85 -10.78 -13.69
C ILE A 218 19.20 -11.36 -13.27
N ALA A 219 20.26 -10.55 -13.26
CA ALA A 219 21.60 -10.98 -12.89
C ALA A 219 21.68 -11.43 -11.42
N ILE A 220 21.14 -10.64 -10.49
CA ILE A 220 21.20 -10.98 -9.05
C ILE A 220 20.30 -12.19 -8.71
N CYS A 221 19.16 -12.32 -9.37
CA CYS A 221 18.30 -13.49 -9.22
C CYS A 221 18.88 -14.73 -9.90
N ARG A 222 19.83 -14.57 -10.83
CA ARG A 222 20.33 -15.62 -11.74
C ARG A 222 19.18 -16.30 -12.48
N SER A 223 18.24 -15.48 -12.97
CA SER A 223 16.95 -15.95 -13.45
C SER A 223 16.41 -15.04 -14.54
N LYS A 224 15.92 -15.62 -15.64
CA LYS A 224 15.08 -14.90 -16.60
C LYS A 224 13.75 -14.56 -15.93
N ILE A 225 13.05 -13.55 -16.46
CA ILE A 225 11.68 -13.26 -16.03
C ILE A 225 10.79 -14.45 -16.42
N VAL A 226 10.03 -14.97 -15.47
CA VAL A 226 9.11 -16.09 -15.66
C VAL A 226 7.67 -15.68 -15.38
N TYR A 227 6.74 -16.20 -16.17
CA TYR A 227 5.31 -16.03 -16.00
C TYR A 227 4.71 -17.37 -15.59
N LYS A 228 4.64 -17.60 -14.27
CA LYS A 228 4.20 -18.88 -13.72
C LYS A 228 2.71 -19.09 -14.06
N PRO A 229 2.34 -20.22 -14.68
CA PRO A 229 0.96 -20.48 -15.09
C PRO A 229 0.07 -20.90 -13.92
N SER A 230 0.67 -21.44 -12.85
CA SER A 230 -0.06 -21.92 -11.68
C SER A 230 -0.37 -20.82 -10.67
N VAL A 231 -1.48 -21.02 -9.97
CA VAL A 231 -1.89 -20.14 -8.86
C VAL A 231 -0.91 -20.28 -7.71
N ILE A 232 -0.39 -19.16 -7.22
CA ILE A 232 0.46 -19.10 -6.02
C ILE A 232 -0.25 -18.18 -5.04
N ASN A 233 -0.56 -18.66 -3.83
CA ASN A 233 -1.23 -17.86 -2.80
C ASN A 233 -2.51 -17.14 -3.30
N ARG A 234 -3.34 -17.84 -4.10
CA ARG A 234 -4.58 -17.31 -4.71
C ARG A 234 -4.37 -16.17 -5.73
N VAL A 235 -3.17 -16.06 -6.29
CA VAL A 235 -2.79 -15.08 -7.31
C VAL A 235 -2.42 -15.83 -8.58
N PHE A 236 -2.70 -15.25 -9.74
CA PHE A 236 -2.22 -15.72 -11.04
C PHE A 236 -1.02 -14.88 -11.51
N PRO A 237 0.25 -15.27 -11.24
CA PRO A 237 1.42 -14.43 -11.54
C PRO A 237 1.62 -14.17 -13.04
N LYS A 238 0.93 -14.89 -13.91
CA LYS A 238 0.91 -14.61 -15.35
C LYS A 238 0.11 -13.34 -15.71
N PHE A 239 -0.86 -12.97 -14.88
CA PHE A 239 -1.83 -11.89 -15.16
C PHE A 239 -1.88 -10.80 -14.08
N GLU A 240 -1.31 -11.08 -12.91
CA GLU A 240 -1.40 -10.26 -11.72
C GLU A 240 -0.03 -9.88 -11.17
N ASP A 241 0.07 -8.64 -10.70
CA ASP A 241 1.17 -8.12 -9.91
C ASP A 241 0.62 -7.18 -8.83
N CYS A 242 1.43 -6.81 -7.85
CA CYS A 242 0.97 -5.94 -6.78
C CYS A 242 0.69 -4.52 -7.31
N GLU A 243 -0.54 -4.06 -7.10
CA GLU A 243 -1.05 -2.78 -7.60
C GLU A 243 -0.31 -1.55 -7.08
N HIS A 244 0.29 -1.64 -5.89
CA HIS A 244 1.12 -0.57 -5.31
C HIS A 244 2.39 -0.32 -6.13
N ARG A 245 2.93 -1.36 -6.81
CA ARG A 245 4.17 -1.22 -7.58
C ARG A 245 3.95 -0.30 -8.78
N SER A 246 2.87 -0.50 -9.52
CA SER A 246 2.50 0.39 -10.62
C SER A 246 2.28 1.81 -10.12
N PHE A 247 1.51 1.97 -9.03
CA PHE A 247 1.21 3.27 -8.45
C PHE A 247 2.45 4.09 -8.09
N HIS A 248 3.39 3.48 -7.37
CA HIS A 248 4.64 4.13 -6.98
C HIS A 248 5.57 4.42 -8.17
N MET A 249 5.69 3.50 -9.13
CA MET A 249 6.54 3.69 -10.31
C MET A 249 6.00 4.79 -11.21
N GLN A 250 4.67 4.89 -11.37
CA GLN A 250 4.06 6.03 -12.06
C GLN A 250 4.41 7.36 -11.38
N ALA A 251 4.32 7.43 -10.05
CA ALA A 251 4.66 8.64 -9.31
C ALA A 251 6.16 9.02 -9.44
N ILE A 252 7.05 8.02 -9.45
CA ILE A 252 8.48 8.25 -9.73
C ILE A 252 8.67 8.81 -11.14
N ASN A 253 8.06 8.19 -12.16
CA ASN A 253 8.26 8.54 -13.56
C ASN A 253 7.63 9.89 -13.92
N LYS A 254 6.41 10.17 -13.42
CA LYS A 254 5.65 11.39 -13.70
C LYS A 254 6.10 12.57 -12.84
N ASN A 255 6.35 12.33 -11.54
CA ASN A 255 6.43 13.41 -10.54
C ASN A 255 7.75 13.43 -9.76
N LYS A 256 8.72 12.57 -10.13
CA LYS A 256 10.01 12.40 -9.46
C LYS A 256 9.86 12.09 -7.97
N SER A 257 8.79 11.37 -7.61
CA SER A 257 8.43 11.07 -6.22
C SER A 257 9.49 10.23 -5.50
N ARG A 258 9.72 10.56 -4.22
CA ARG A 258 10.66 9.90 -3.33
C ARG A 258 9.91 8.89 -2.46
N ILE A 259 9.98 7.62 -2.84
CA ILE A 259 9.36 6.53 -2.07
C ILE A 259 10.32 6.06 -0.99
N ARG A 260 9.83 5.93 0.24
CA ARG A 260 10.65 5.65 1.43
C ARG A 260 10.00 4.63 2.36
N ILE A 261 10.85 3.93 3.11
CA ILE A 261 10.43 3.03 4.20
C ILE A 261 11.05 3.57 5.50
N SER A 262 10.22 3.72 6.53
CA SER A 262 10.71 3.89 7.90
C SER A 262 11.12 2.52 8.47
N PRO A 263 12.34 2.37 9.04
CA PRO A 263 12.75 1.10 9.66
C PRO A 263 11.99 0.78 10.95
N GLU A 264 11.20 1.73 11.45
CA GLU A 264 10.44 1.59 12.68
C GLU A 264 9.08 0.91 12.46
N ILE A 265 8.63 0.20 13.49
CA ILE A 265 7.39 -0.57 13.48
C ILE A 265 6.23 0.34 13.90
N LEU A 266 5.27 0.54 13.00
CA LEU A 266 4.12 1.41 13.26
C LEU A 266 2.99 0.68 14.01
N PHE A 267 2.75 -0.58 13.69
CA PHE A 267 1.74 -1.43 14.33
C PHE A 267 2.42 -2.65 14.95
N LEU A 268 2.21 -2.84 16.26
CA LEU A 268 2.63 -4.01 17.03
C LEU A 268 1.51 -5.05 17.13
#